data_AF-A0AA95RPZ2-F1
#
_entry.id   AF-A0AA95RPZ2-F1
#
_cell.length_a   1.000
_cell.length_b   1.000
_cell.length_c   1.000
_cell.angle_alpha   90.00
_cell.angle_beta   90.00
_cell.angle_gamma   90.00
#
_symmetry.space_group_name_H-M   'P 1'
#
loop_
_entity.id
_entity.type
_entity.pdbx_description
1 polymer ?
#
loop_
_entity_poly.entity_id
_entity_poly.type
_entity_poly.pdbx_seq_one_letter_code
_entity_poly.pdbx_strand_id
1 'polypeptide(L)'
;MELSNVTLLSGETFEENVLGAVALRQKGNTPFQSALLQDFDMVVLVLHEEQDLEHIVRHTIAGDTRTQSVHIGLSALERAVMAGDNNELLTSLMIGEVIWDPKGILGDMRREILQFEGPLKERVEFMEFARFLHLYVKSKRYIEAGCIMDAYNCVLMALYHWARIEVSEAGTFPEPAVWEQVKSMNTSVHKLYEELTISTETLEQRVELVLLACEFGIMSKMTDCCALLFNILSSRKEAWSIKELLQHSGLCQLEAELPLVLRKLVSRSLIREITLWGEGYGGEGHAIRYTL
;
A
#
# COMPACT_ATOMS: atom_id res chain seq x y z
N MET A 1 -11.26 31.32 17.38
CA MET A 1 -11.96 30.80 18.59
C MET A 1 -12.00 29.28 18.59
N GLU A 2 -12.11 28.62 17.43
CA GLU A 2 -12.16 27.15 17.37
C GLU A 2 -10.79 26.46 17.53
N LEU A 3 -9.72 26.95 16.88
CA LEU A 3 -8.35 26.42 17.06
C LEU A 3 -7.88 26.45 18.52
N SER A 4 -8.36 27.42 19.30
CA SER A 4 -8.08 27.55 20.73
C SER A 4 -8.60 26.37 21.55
N ASN A 5 -9.75 25.81 21.17
CA ASN A 5 -10.32 24.62 21.81
C ASN A 5 -9.59 23.35 21.37
N VAL A 6 -9.14 23.29 20.11
CA VAL A 6 -8.32 22.17 19.61
C VAL A 6 -6.97 22.16 20.33
N THR A 7 -6.34 23.33 20.52
CA THR A 7 -5.12 23.48 21.34
C THR A 7 -5.32 23.07 22.80
N LEU A 8 -6.51 23.31 23.35
CA LEU A 8 -6.87 22.84 24.70
C LEU A 8 -7.07 21.32 24.76
N LEU A 9 -7.55 20.70 23.68
CA LEU A 9 -7.82 19.27 23.57
C LEU A 9 -6.57 18.45 23.23
N SER A 10 -5.65 19.00 22.44
CA SER A 10 -4.42 18.36 21.96
C SER A 10 -3.15 18.79 22.71
N GLY A 11 -3.17 19.94 23.39
CA GLY A 11 -1.96 20.58 23.91
C GLY A 11 -1.12 21.31 22.86
N GLU A 12 -1.55 21.34 21.59
CA GLU A 12 -0.77 21.86 20.47
C GLU A 12 -1.34 23.14 19.85
N THR A 13 -0.48 24.08 19.51
CA THR A 13 -0.86 25.28 18.74
C THR A 13 -0.93 24.92 17.25
N PHE A 14 -2.10 25.05 16.66
CA PHE A 14 -2.32 24.80 15.24
C PHE A 14 -2.03 26.07 14.43
N GLU A 15 -1.19 25.93 13.40
CA GLU A 15 -0.86 26.99 12.45
C GLU A 15 -2.01 27.20 11.43
N GLU A 16 -2.01 28.32 10.70
CA GLU A 16 -3.08 28.68 9.74
C GLU A 16 -3.19 27.70 8.53
N ASN A 17 -2.17 26.86 8.29
CA ASN A 17 -2.10 25.93 7.15
C ASN A 17 -2.67 24.52 7.44
N VAL A 18 -3.30 24.32 8.61
CA VAL A 18 -3.87 23.03 9.02
C VAL A 18 -5.24 22.82 8.36
N LEU A 19 -5.35 21.76 7.56
CA LEU A 19 -6.56 21.35 6.86
C LEU A 19 -7.49 20.49 7.73
N GLY A 20 -6.92 19.74 8.67
CA GLY A 20 -7.66 18.87 9.56
C GLY A 20 -6.79 18.24 10.64
N ALA A 21 -7.40 17.71 11.69
CA ALA A 21 -6.71 16.97 12.73
C ALA A 21 -7.58 15.84 13.28
N VAL A 22 -6.94 14.72 13.58
CA VAL A 22 -7.54 13.53 14.19
C VAL A 22 -6.78 13.19 15.47
N ALA A 23 -7.49 13.04 16.59
CA ALA A 23 -6.92 12.58 17.85
C ALA A 23 -7.24 11.10 18.08
N LEU A 24 -6.21 10.30 18.27
CA LEU A 24 -6.31 8.94 18.75
C LEU A 24 -5.91 8.92 20.23
N ARG A 25 -6.81 8.44 21.10
CA ARG A 25 -6.56 8.33 22.55
C ARG A 25 -6.61 6.86 22.95
N GLN A 26 -5.87 6.50 23.97
CA GLN A 26 -6.00 5.18 24.60
C GLN A 26 -7.42 5.04 25.20
N LYS A 27 -8.26 4.18 24.61
CA LYS A 27 -9.60 3.86 25.11
C LYS A 27 -9.68 2.39 25.51
N GLY A 28 -9.54 2.10 26.81
CA GLY A 28 -9.75 0.77 27.38
C GLY A 28 -8.82 -0.34 26.83
N ASN A 29 -9.23 -1.60 27.00
CA ASN A 29 -8.54 -2.80 26.50
C ASN A 29 -8.97 -3.15 25.06
N THR A 30 -8.96 -2.20 24.13
CA THR A 30 -9.10 -2.56 22.72
C THR A 30 -7.81 -3.25 22.25
N PRO A 31 -7.87 -4.51 21.78
CA PRO A 31 -6.70 -5.13 21.16
C PRO A 31 -6.39 -4.36 19.87
N PHE A 32 -5.10 -4.20 19.55
CA PHE A 32 -4.58 -3.48 18.36
C PHE A 32 -4.62 -1.94 18.42
N GLN A 33 -4.28 -1.33 19.57
CA GLN A 33 -3.97 0.10 19.59
C GLN A 33 -2.75 0.40 18.70
N SER A 34 -2.82 1.53 17.99
CA SER A 34 -1.71 2.12 17.23
C SER A 34 -0.41 2.03 18.03
N ALA A 35 0.68 1.52 17.42
CA ALA A 35 1.98 1.47 18.07
C ALA A 35 2.48 2.88 18.45
N LEU A 36 1.95 3.94 17.81
CA LEU A 36 2.23 5.33 18.16
C LEU A 36 1.69 5.72 19.55
N LEU A 37 0.72 4.98 20.10
CA LEU A 37 0.24 5.17 21.48
C LEU A 37 1.16 4.52 22.52
N GLN A 38 2.19 3.78 22.12
CA GLN A 38 3.13 3.21 23.08
C GLN A 38 3.88 4.35 23.78
N ASP A 39 3.71 4.45 25.11
CA ASP A 39 4.28 5.50 25.99
C ASP A 39 3.68 6.93 25.85
N PHE A 40 2.61 7.08 25.06
CA PHE A 40 1.87 8.33 24.88
C PHE A 40 0.39 8.18 25.24
N ASP A 41 -0.18 9.19 25.88
CA ASP A 41 -1.61 9.21 26.22
C ASP A 41 -2.50 9.47 24.99
N MET A 42 -1.93 10.15 23.99
CA MET A 42 -2.62 10.58 22.79
C MET A 42 -1.67 10.73 21.60
N VAL A 43 -2.18 10.38 20.42
CA VAL A 43 -1.57 10.66 19.12
C VAL A 43 -2.46 11.62 18.35
N VAL A 44 -1.89 12.67 17.76
CA VAL A 44 -2.62 13.64 16.95
C VAL A 44 -2.07 13.64 15.53
N LEU A 45 -2.87 13.16 14.59
CA LEU A 45 -2.57 13.29 13.16
C LEU A 45 -3.01 14.68 12.70
N VAL A 46 -2.09 15.48 12.20
CA VAL A 46 -2.34 16.84 11.70
C VAL A 46 -2.08 16.89 10.20
N LEU A 47 -3.12 17.24 9.46
CA LEU A 47 -3.10 17.33 8.00
C LEU A 47 -2.80 18.77 7.56
N HIS A 48 -1.80 18.95 6.73
CA HIS A 48 -1.41 20.24 6.16
C HIS A 48 -1.70 20.31 4.66
N GLU A 49 -1.92 21.53 4.17
CA GLU A 49 -2.12 21.81 2.74
C GLU A 49 -0.84 21.63 1.91
N GLU A 50 0.31 21.81 2.54
CA GLU A 50 1.62 21.74 1.90
C GLU A 50 1.93 20.32 1.39
N GLN A 51 2.02 20.17 0.08
CA GLN A 51 2.16 18.86 -0.59
C GLN A 51 3.52 18.18 -0.34
N ASP A 52 4.54 19.00 -0.11
CA ASP A 52 5.93 18.55 0.11
C ASP A 52 6.30 18.48 1.59
N LEU A 53 5.35 18.71 2.51
CA LEU A 53 5.61 18.56 3.92
C LEU A 53 5.96 17.09 4.22
N GLU A 54 7.23 16.86 4.54
CA GLU A 54 7.71 15.56 5.02
C GLU A 54 6.99 15.18 6.31
N HIS A 55 6.97 13.88 6.60
CA HIS A 55 6.37 13.33 7.80
C HIS A 55 7.12 13.83 9.05
N ILE A 56 6.59 14.87 9.71
CA ILE A 56 7.20 15.50 10.89
C ILE A 56 6.52 14.97 12.15
N VAL A 57 7.32 14.40 13.05
CA VAL A 57 6.84 13.94 14.37
C VAL A 57 7.28 14.93 15.44
N ARG A 58 6.35 15.33 16.31
CA ARG A 58 6.66 16.14 17.50
C ARG A 58 6.14 15.44 18.75
N HIS A 59 6.87 15.61 19.85
CA HIS A 59 6.49 15.11 21.17
C HIS A 59 6.31 16.29 22.12
N THR A 60 5.18 16.31 22.82
CA THR A 60 4.86 17.37 23.77
C THR A 60 4.35 16.77 25.08
N ILE A 61 4.56 17.52 26.16
CA ILE A 61 4.03 17.19 27.48
C ILE A 61 3.31 18.44 28.00
N ALA A 62 2.03 18.29 28.31
CA ALA A 62 1.20 19.35 28.89
C ALA A 62 0.56 18.81 30.18
N GLY A 63 1.08 19.27 31.33
CA GLY A 63 0.75 18.65 32.62
C GLY A 63 1.27 17.22 32.69
N ASP A 64 0.38 16.26 32.98
CA ASP A 64 0.71 14.83 33.02
C ASP A 64 0.46 14.12 31.67
N THR A 65 -0.06 14.83 30.67
CA THR A 65 -0.43 14.24 29.37
C THR A 65 0.73 14.33 28.39
N ARG A 66 1.17 13.17 27.88
CA ARG A 66 2.13 13.01 26.79
C ARG A 66 1.40 12.88 25.47
N THR A 67 1.74 13.74 24.52
CA THR A 67 1.15 13.73 23.18
C THR A 67 2.24 13.57 22.12
N GLN A 68 2.00 12.68 21.17
CA GLN A 68 2.76 12.60 19.93
C GLN A 68 1.90 13.18 18.80
N SER A 69 2.40 14.19 18.10
CA SER A 69 1.77 14.67 16.88
C SER A 69 2.53 14.24 15.65
N VAL A 70 1.77 13.90 14.63
CA VAL A 70 2.28 13.50 13.32
C VAL A 70 1.71 14.49 12.32
N HIS A 71 2.57 15.36 11.81
CA HIS A 71 2.25 16.35 10.80
C HIS A 71 2.56 15.80 9.42
N ILE A 72 1.57 15.82 8.53
CA ILE A 72 1.69 15.24 7.19
C ILE A 72 0.97 16.11 6.15
N GLY A 73 1.55 16.26 4.97
CA GLY A 73 0.89 16.87 3.82
C GLY A 73 -0.21 15.97 3.24
N LEU A 74 -1.23 16.57 2.61
CA LEU A 74 -2.35 15.84 2.01
C LEU A 74 -1.90 14.72 1.07
N SER A 75 -1.00 15.03 0.13
CA SER A 75 -0.49 14.03 -0.82
C SER A 75 0.28 12.90 -0.15
N ALA A 76 0.95 13.15 0.98
CA ALA A 76 1.64 12.10 1.73
C ALA A 76 0.65 11.19 2.48
N LEU A 77 -0.44 11.73 3.02
CA LEU A 77 -1.51 10.94 3.64
C LEU A 77 -2.24 10.08 2.58
N GLU A 78 -2.58 10.67 1.43
CA GLU A 78 -3.14 9.93 0.30
C GLU A 78 -2.22 8.77 -0.09
N ARG A 79 -0.92 9.04 -0.25
CA ARG A 79 0.08 8.00 -0.54
C ARG A 79 0.10 6.90 0.52
N ALA A 80 -0.03 7.23 1.80
CA ALA A 80 -0.03 6.25 2.90
C ALA A 80 -1.29 5.38 2.92
N VAL A 81 -2.46 5.98 2.69
CA VAL A 81 -3.73 5.27 2.54
C VAL A 81 -3.65 4.29 1.36
N MET A 82 -3.11 4.76 0.23
CA MET A 82 -2.95 3.96 -0.97
C MET A 82 -1.95 2.83 -0.79
N ALA A 83 -0.84 3.08 -0.08
CA ALA A 83 0.25 2.12 0.12
C ALA A 83 -0.14 0.93 0.99
N GLY A 84 -1.14 1.08 1.88
CA GLY A 84 -1.56 0.03 2.81
C GLY A 84 -0.52 -0.38 3.86
N ASP A 85 0.71 0.10 3.73
CA ASP A 85 1.88 -0.33 4.51
C ASP A 85 2.18 0.58 5.70
N ASN A 86 1.56 1.77 5.79
CA ASN A 86 1.68 2.63 6.96
C ASN A 86 0.45 2.50 7.87
N ASN A 87 0.40 1.36 8.55
CA ASN A 87 -0.68 0.95 9.44
C ASN A 87 -1.07 2.05 10.42
N GLU A 88 -0.11 2.85 10.88
CA GLU A 88 -0.33 3.81 11.96
C GLU A 88 -1.06 5.08 11.50
N LEU A 89 -0.72 5.61 10.31
CA LEU A 89 -1.43 6.76 9.74
C LEU A 89 -2.85 6.40 9.36
N LEU A 90 -3.02 5.24 8.71
CA LEU A 90 -4.33 4.74 8.33
C LEU A 90 -5.19 4.41 9.56
N THR A 91 -4.63 3.75 10.56
CA THR A 91 -5.31 3.46 11.84
C THR A 91 -5.73 4.75 12.52
N SER A 92 -4.83 5.74 12.58
CA SER A 92 -5.14 7.05 13.14
C SER A 92 -6.29 7.73 12.38
N LEU A 93 -6.24 7.73 11.05
CA LEU A 93 -7.30 8.27 10.19
C LEU A 93 -8.63 7.54 10.39
N MET A 94 -8.66 6.21 10.49
CA MET A 94 -9.89 5.43 10.52
C MET A 94 -10.53 5.32 11.91
N ILE A 95 -9.72 5.16 12.96
CA ILE A 95 -10.19 4.89 14.33
C ILE A 95 -10.25 6.17 15.17
N GLY A 96 -9.38 7.15 14.89
CA GLY A 96 -9.29 8.36 15.71
C GLY A 96 -10.55 9.24 15.66
N GLU A 97 -10.66 10.14 16.62
CA GLU A 97 -11.71 11.15 16.69
C GLU A 97 -11.31 12.38 15.85
N VAL A 98 -12.15 12.79 14.90
CA VAL A 98 -11.91 14.02 14.14
C VAL A 98 -12.14 15.21 15.07
N ILE A 99 -11.06 15.91 15.42
CA ILE A 99 -11.11 17.08 16.31
C ILE A 99 -11.17 18.40 15.55
N TRP A 100 -10.77 18.39 14.27
CA TRP A 100 -10.78 19.56 13.39
C TRP A 100 -10.92 19.10 11.93
N ASP A 101 -11.95 19.56 11.21
CA ASP A 101 -12.10 19.28 9.77
C ASP A 101 -13.07 20.30 9.11
N PRO A 102 -12.71 21.59 9.04
CA PRO A 102 -13.62 22.65 8.60
C PRO A 102 -14.03 22.52 7.12
N LYS A 103 -13.20 21.84 6.31
CA LYS A 103 -13.45 21.62 4.86
C LYS A 103 -14.03 20.24 4.57
N GLY A 104 -14.19 19.36 5.57
CA GLY A 104 -14.70 18.00 5.41
C GLY A 104 -13.73 17.01 4.76
N ILE A 105 -12.45 17.37 4.61
CA ILE A 105 -11.44 16.60 3.87
C ILE A 105 -11.22 15.23 4.51
N LEU A 106 -11.04 15.19 5.84
CA LEU A 106 -10.82 13.93 6.56
C LEU A 106 -12.08 13.06 6.53
N GLY A 107 -13.25 13.68 6.65
CA GLY A 107 -14.53 13.01 6.49
C GLY A 107 -14.72 12.38 5.10
N ASP A 108 -14.28 13.07 4.05
CA ASP A 108 -14.37 12.60 2.67
C ASP A 108 -13.42 11.42 2.42
N MET A 109 -12.16 11.52 2.89
CA MET A 109 -11.19 10.43 2.80
C MET A 109 -11.68 9.15 3.51
N ARG A 110 -12.27 9.28 4.72
CA ARG A 110 -12.86 8.14 5.42
C ARG A 110 -13.98 7.49 4.62
N ARG A 111 -14.85 8.29 3.99
CA ARG A 111 -15.96 7.76 3.18
C ARG A 111 -15.44 7.02 1.95
N GLU A 112 -14.42 7.55 1.28
CA GLU A 112 -13.79 6.89 0.14
C GLU A 112 -13.18 5.53 0.53
N ILE A 113 -12.46 5.47 1.66
CA ILE A 113 -11.88 4.23 2.19
C ILE A 113 -12.98 3.21 2.56
N LEU A 114 -14.07 3.66 3.19
CA LEU A 114 -15.18 2.78 3.58
C LEU A 114 -16.00 2.29 2.39
N GLN A 115 -16.16 3.11 1.35
CA GLN A 115 -16.83 2.71 0.12
C GLN A 115 -15.97 1.74 -0.69
N PHE A 116 -14.66 1.98 -0.74
CA PHE A 116 -13.67 1.11 -1.40
C PHE A 116 -14.07 0.69 -2.82
N GLU A 117 -14.39 1.68 -3.65
CA GLU A 117 -14.86 1.48 -5.01
C GLU A 117 -14.02 2.27 -6.03
N GLY A 118 -14.16 1.91 -7.30
CA GLY A 118 -13.61 2.66 -8.42
C GLY A 118 -12.08 2.84 -8.36
N PRO A 119 -11.55 4.06 -8.56
CA PRO A 119 -10.11 4.29 -8.70
C PRO A 119 -9.26 3.85 -7.49
N LEU A 120 -9.79 3.98 -6.27
CA LEU A 120 -9.08 3.54 -5.06
C LEU A 120 -8.87 2.01 -5.09
N LYS A 121 -9.94 1.26 -5.38
CA LYS A 121 -9.91 -0.21 -5.45
C LYS A 121 -8.96 -0.70 -6.54
N GLU A 122 -9.10 -0.22 -7.78
CA GLU A 122 -8.25 -0.63 -8.91
C GLU A 122 -6.77 -0.38 -8.63
N ARG A 123 -6.47 0.69 -7.92
CA ARG A 123 -5.10 1.08 -7.58
C ARG A 123 -4.50 0.23 -6.46
N VAL A 124 -5.27 -0.06 -5.41
CA VAL A 124 -4.86 -1.00 -4.36
C VAL A 124 -4.62 -2.38 -4.97
N GLU A 125 -5.54 -2.90 -5.77
CA GLU A 125 -5.39 -4.21 -6.44
C GLU A 125 -4.12 -4.26 -7.30
N PHE A 126 -3.84 -3.23 -8.09
CA PHE A 126 -2.63 -3.18 -8.91
C PHE A 126 -1.35 -3.18 -8.08
N MET A 127 -1.32 -2.37 -7.02
CA MET A 127 -0.15 -2.25 -6.15
C MET A 127 0.15 -3.55 -5.40
N GLU A 128 -0.88 -4.17 -4.83
CA GLU A 128 -0.75 -5.46 -4.14
C GLU A 128 -0.30 -6.56 -5.11
N PHE A 129 -0.85 -6.57 -6.34
CA PHE A 129 -0.41 -7.50 -7.38
C PHE A 129 1.05 -7.31 -7.78
N ALA A 130 1.49 -6.06 -7.93
CA ALA A 130 2.88 -5.75 -8.29
C ALA A 130 3.87 -6.26 -7.22
N ARG A 131 3.56 -6.06 -5.93
CA ARG A 131 4.35 -6.56 -4.80
C ARG A 131 4.30 -8.08 -4.69
N PHE A 132 3.12 -8.68 -4.87
CA PHE A 132 2.96 -10.13 -4.90
C PHE A 132 3.85 -10.78 -5.98
N LEU A 133 3.81 -10.27 -7.22
CA LEU A 133 4.66 -10.74 -8.31
C LEU A 133 6.16 -10.55 -8.00
N HIS A 134 6.53 -9.40 -7.43
CA HIS A 134 7.92 -9.12 -7.06
C HIS A 134 8.46 -10.13 -6.06
N LEU A 135 7.71 -10.39 -4.99
CA LEU A 135 8.11 -11.32 -3.94
C LEU A 135 8.13 -12.79 -4.41
N TYR A 136 7.19 -13.19 -5.28
CA TYR A 136 7.23 -14.50 -5.94
C TYR A 136 8.52 -14.70 -6.73
N VAL A 137 8.89 -13.73 -7.57
CA VAL A 137 10.12 -13.82 -8.38
C VAL A 137 11.36 -13.79 -7.51
N LYS A 138 11.37 -12.96 -6.45
CA LYS A 138 12.48 -12.88 -5.49
C LYS A 138 12.67 -14.20 -4.74
N SER A 139 11.57 -14.85 -4.33
CA SER A 139 11.61 -16.14 -3.66
C SER A 139 12.24 -17.24 -4.53
N LYS A 140 11.85 -17.33 -5.81
CA LYS A 140 12.44 -18.31 -6.74
C LYS A 140 13.96 -18.18 -6.85
N ARG A 141 14.46 -16.94 -6.91
CA ARG A 141 15.90 -16.66 -6.95
C ARG A 141 16.61 -17.09 -5.65
N TYR A 142 15.96 -16.95 -4.50
CA TYR A 142 16.52 -17.42 -3.24
C TYR A 142 16.55 -18.94 -3.14
N ILE A 143 15.55 -19.65 -3.66
CA ILE A 143 15.59 -21.12 -3.77
C ILE A 143 16.76 -21.55 -4.66
N GLU A 144 16.90 -20.96 -5.84
CA GLU A 144 18.00 -21.27 -6.77
C GLU A 144 19.39 -21.03 -6.13
N ALA A 145 19.48 -20.08 -5.20
CA ALA A 145 20.71 -19.77 -4.45
C ALA A 145 20.89 -20.61 -3.17
N GLY A 146 19.94 -21.49 -2.81
CA GLY A 146 19.95 -22.26 -1.56
C GLY A 146 19.62 -21.45 -0.30
N CYS A 147 19.16 -20.20 -0.44
CA CYS A 147 18.79 -19.31 0.66
C CYS A 147 17.33 -19.53 1.11
N ILE A 148 17.03 -20.73 1.62
CA ILE A 148 15.64 -21.15 1.88
C ILE A 148 14.91 -20.26 2.91
N MET A 149 15.61 -19.73 3.92
CA MET A 149 14.99 -18.83 4.92
C MET A 149 14.54 -17.50 4.29
N ASP A 150 15.33 -16.95 3.36
CA ASP A 150 14.97 -15.74 2.63
C ASP A 150 13.83 -15.99 1.64
N ALA A 151 13.82 -17.17 1.00
CA ALA A 151 12.71 -17.62 0.16
C ALA A 151 11.41 -17.72 0.97
N TYR A 152 11.46 -18.34 2.16
CA TYR A 152 10.33 -18.43 3.08
C TYR A 152 9.78 -17.05 3.45
N ASN A 153 10.65 -16.11 3.84
CA ASN A 153 10.21 -14.74 4.15
C ASN A 153 9.54 -14.06 2.95
N CYS A 154 10.07 -14.27 1.74
CA CYS A 154 9.45 -13.74 0.53
C CYS A 154 8.08 -14.36 0.26
N VAL A 155 7.91 -15.68 0.44
CA VAL A 155 6.62 -16.35 0.26
C VAL A 155 5.60 -15.89 1.29
N LEU A 156 6.00 -15.75 2.55
CA LEU A 156 5.12 -15.24 3.60
C LEU A 156 4.56 -13.86 3.25
N MET A 157 5.41 -12.95 2.79
CA MET A 157 4.99 -11.62 2.34
C MET A 157 4.20 -11.67 1.03
N ALA A 158 4.53 -12.58 0.10
CA ALA A 158 3.76 -12.79 -1.12
C ALA A 158 2.30 -13.20 -0.81
N LEU A 159 2.11 -14.11 0.14
CA LEU A 159 0.78 -14.48 0.63
C LEU A 159 0.06 -13.32 1.32
N TYR A 160 0.78 -12.45 2.04
CA TYR A 160 0.19 -11.24 2.63
C TYR A 160 -0.42 -10.32 1.56
N HIS A 161 0.33 -10.01 0.49
CA HIS A 161 -0.20 -9.20 -0.61
C HIS A 161 -1.33 -9.91 -1.36
N TRP A 162 -1.25 -11.23 -1.58
CA TRP A 162 -2.35 -11.99 -2.17
C TRP A 162 -3.61 -11.93 -1.27
N ALA A 163 -3.48 -12.03 0.05
CA ALA A 163 -4.60 -11.87 0.97
C ALA A 163 -5.28 -10.50 0.81
N ARG A 164 -4.49 -9.44 0.68
CA ARG A 164 -5.00 -8.08 0.44
C ARG A 164 -5.73 -7.96 -0.89
N ILE A 165 -5.29 -8.67 -1.93
CA ILE A 165 -6.02 -8.76 -3.21
C ILE A 165 -7.37 -9.48 -3.03
N GLU A 166 -7.41 -10.63 -2.36
CA GLU A 166 -8.67 -11.37 -2.17
C GLU A 166 -9.70 -10.59 -1.32
N VAL A 167 -9.24 -9.84 -0.31
CA VAL A 167 -10.10 -8.90 0.44
C VAL A 167 -10.61 -7.78 -0.46
N SER A 168 -9.74 -7.23 -1.31
CA SER A 168 -10.11 -6.15 -2.24
C SER A 168 -11.15 -6.59 -3.26
N GLU A 169 -10.98 -7.79 -3.83
CA GLU A 169 -11.90 -8.39 -4.78
C GLU A 169 -13.30 -8.56 -4.18
N ALA A 170 -13.39 -8.88 -2.88
CA ALA A 170 -14.64 -8.98 -2.14
C ALA A 170 -15.30 -7.61 -1.83
N GLY A 171 -14.68 -6.50 -2.25
CA GLY A 171 -15.23 -5.14 -2.10
C GLY A 171 -15.00 -4.54 -0.72
N THR A 172 -14.00 -5.03 0.02
CA THR A 172 -13.63 -4.49 1.33
C THR A 172 -12.21 -3.94 1.28
N PHE A 173 -11.95 -2.81 1.94
CA PHE A 173 -10.60 -2.29 2.05
C PHE A 173 -9.70 -3.27 2.85
N PRO A 174 -8.52 -3.63 2.35
CA PRO A 174 -7.60 -4.53 3.05
C PRO A 174 -6.94 -3.81 4.25
N GLU A 175 -7.37 -4.17 5.45
CA GLU A 175 -6.90 -3.60 6.70
C GLU A 175 -5.48 -4.09 7.05
N PRO A 176 -4.77 -3.39 7.96
CA PRO A 176 -3.51 -3.86 8.52
C PRO A 176 -3.53 -5.32 8.98
N ALA A 177 -4.60 -5.71 9.69
CA ALA A 177 -4.82 -7.05 10.21
C ALA A 177 -5.53 -7.97 9.18
N VAL A 178 -5.06 -7.97 7.93
CA VAL A 178 -5.71 -8.66 6.80
C VAL A 178 -5.98 -10.14 7.04
N TRP A 179 -5.15 -10.82 7.86
CA TRP A 179 -5.31 -12.23 8.16
C TRP A 179 -6.63 -12.55 8.88
N GLU A 180 -7.14 -11.64 9.72
CA GLU A 180 -8.45 -11.80 10.35
C GLU A 180 -9.59 -11.64 9.32
N GLN A 181 -9.41 -10.74 8.34
CA GLN A 181 -10.36 -10.58 7.24
C GLN A 181 -10.43 -11.87 6.41
N VAL A 182 -9.29 -12.38 5.91
CA VAL A 182 -9.31 -13.60 5.06
C VAL A 182 -9.71 -14.86 5.82
N LYS A 183 -9.39 -14.96 7.11
CA LYS A 183 -9.87 -16.06 7.96
C LYS A 183 -11.38 -16.09 8.05
N SER A 184 -12.02 -14.92 8.23
CA SER A 184 -13.49 -14.81 8.26
C SER A 184 -14.14 -15.16 6.92
N MET A 185 -13.45 -14.89 5.81
CA MET A 185 -13.90 -15.16 4.44
C MET A 185 -13.61 -16.60 3.96
N ASN A 186 -12.82 -17.38 4.71
CA ASN A 186 -12.41 -18.75 4.38
C ASN A 186 -11.76 -18.86 2.98
N THR A 187 -10.83 -17.94 2.68
CA THR A 187 -10.24 -17.86 1.35
C THR A 187 -9.12 -18.87 1.12
N SER A 188 -8.69 -19.01 -0.14
CA SER A 188 -7.63 -19.96 -0.52
C SER A 188 -6.27 -19.60 0.08
N VAL A 189 -5.98 -18.30 0.20
CA VAL A 189 -4.70 -17.80 0.73
C VAL A 189 -4.50 -18.11 2.21
N HIS A 190 -5.59 -18.14 3.01
CA HIS A 190 -5.49 -18.49 4.44
C HIS A 190 -5.01 -19.93 4.61
N LYS A 191 -5.52 -20.85 3.80
CA LYS A 191 -5.08 -22.25 3.82
C LYS A 191 -3.62 -22.39 3.39
N LEU A 192 -3.19 -21.62 2.39
CA LEU A 192 -1.78 -21.60 1.98
C LEU A 192 -0.85 -21.08 3.08
N TYR A 193 -1.31 -20.10 3.86
CA TYR A 193 -0.58 -19.64 5.05
C TYR A 193 -0.45 -20.75 6.10
N GLU A 194 -1.53 -21.48 6.38
CA GLU A 194 -1.51 -22.64 7.29
C GLU A 194 -0.56 -23.74 6.79
N GLU A 195 -0.61 -24.08 5.50
CA GLU A 195 0.30 -25.05 4.89
C GLU A 195 1.76 -24.59 4.98
N LEU A 196 2.05 -23.30 4.76
CA LEU A 196 3.39 -22.75 4.90
C LEU A 196 3.93 -22.86 6.32
N THR A 197 3.07 -22.67 7.34
CA THR A 197 3.49 -22.46 8.73
C THR A 197 3.39 -23.72 9.60
N ILE A 198 2.37 -24.56 9.38
CA ILE A 198 1.99 -25.66 10.29
C ILE A 198 2.28 -27.05 9.70
N SER A 199 2.51 -27.18 8.39
CA SER A 199 2.78 -28.47 7.75
C SER A 199 4.02 -29.19 8.30
N THR A 200 3.98 -30.53 8.29
CA THR A 200 5.06 -31.41 8.75
C THR A 200 6.20 -31.60 7.74
N GLU A 201 6.03 -31.10 6.51
CA GLU A 201 7.05 -31.13 5.46
C GLU A 201 8.26 -30.25 5.82
N THR A 202 9.38 -30.45 5.14
CA THR A 202 10.55 -29.58 5.31
C THR A 202 10.23 -28.13 4.90
N LEU A 203 10.99 -27.16 5.41
CA LEU A 203 10.80 -25.75 5.05
C LEU A 203 10.86 -25.53 3.52
N GLU A 204 11.81 -26.16 2.85
CA GLU A 204 12.00 -26.07 1.40
C GLU A 204 10.76 -26.57 0.65
N GLN A 205 10.28 -27.78 0.97
CA GLN A 205 9.08 -28.35 0.34
C GLN A 205 7.83 -27.48 0.56
N ARG A 206 7.66 -26.91 1.77
CA ARG A 206 6.53 -26.00 2.06
C ARG A 206 6.59 -24.74 1.20
N VAL A 207 7.77 -24.14 1.07
CA VAL A 207 8.00 -22.96 0.23
C VAL A 207 7.73 -23.30 -1.24
N GLU A 208 8.25 -24.41 -1.75
CA GLU A 208 8.03 -24.84 -3.13
C GLU A 208 6.55 -25.08 -3.45
N LEU A 209 5.83 -25.76 -2.56
CA LEU A 209 4.40 -26.04 -2.73
C LEU A 209 3.59 -24.75 -2.78
N VAL A 210 3.86 -23.80 -1.88
CA VAL A 210 3.16 -22.51 -1.88
C VAL A 210 3.52 -21.70 -3.12
N LEU A 211 4.76 -21.76 -3.60
CA LEU A 211 5.15 -21.07 -4.84
C LEU A 211 4.37 -21.57 -6.06
N LEU A 212 4.04 -22.86 -6.15
CA LEU A 212 3.18 -23.39 -7.21
C LEU A 212 1.79 -22.74 -7.15
N ALA A 213 1.22 -22.60 -5.96
CA ALA A 213 -0.06 -21.91 -5.78
C ALA A 213 0.05 -20.41 -6.11
N CYS A 214 1.14 -19.76 -5.71
CA CYS A 214 1.40 -18.37 -6.05
C CYS A 214 1.48 -18.16 -7.57
N GLU A 215 2.11 -19.08 -8.31
CA GLU A 215 2.15 -18.99 -9.76
C GLU A 215 0.74 -19.02 -10.38
N PHE A 216 -0.12 -19.93 -9.91
CA PHE A 216 -1.52 -19.96 -10.35
C PHE A 216 -2.25 -18.67 -9.98
N GLY A 217 -2.10 -18.18 -8.74
CA GLY A 217 -2.72 -16.94 -8.27
C GLY A 217 -2.29 -15.71 -9.07
N ILE A 218 -1.00 -15.58 -9.38
CA ILE A 218 -0.48 -14.52 -10.25
C ILE A 218 -1.15 -14.59 -11.61
N MET A 219 -1.26 -15.79 -12.19
CA MET A 219 -1.81 -15.94 -13.53
C MET A 219 -3.32 -15.68 -13.59
N SER A 220 -4.08 -16.10 -12.58
CA SER A 220 -5.53 -15.91 -12.55
C SER A 220 -5.95 -14.48 -12.30
N LYS A 221 -5.17 -13.73 -11.51
CA LYS A 221 -5.48 -12.35 -11.10
C LYS A 221 -4.87 -11.26 -11.99
N MET A 222 -3.94 -11.64 -12.87
CA MET A 222 -3.13 -10.70 -13.65
C MET A 222 -3.94 -9.66 -14.42
N THR A 223 -4.97 -10.09 -15.16
CA THR A 223 -5.73 -9.18 -16.00
C THR A 223 -6.52 -8.18 -15.17
N ASP A 224 -7.22 -8.67 -14.14
CA ASP A 224 -8.12 -7.87 -13.33
C ASP A 224 -7.32 -6.87 -12.47
N CYS A 225 -6.27 -7.33 -11.79
CA CYS A 225 -5.44 -6.45 -10.99
C CYS A 225 -4.63 -5.44 -11.83
N CYS A 226 -4.37 -5.72 -13.10
CA CYS A 226 -3.66 -4.79 -13.99
C CYS A 226 -4.58 -3.82 -14.75
N ALA A 227 -5.87 -3.76 -14.43
CA ALA A 227 -6.82 -2.86 -15.09
C ALA A 227 -6.35 -1.40 -15.11
N LEU A 228 -5.86 -0.88 -13.98
CA LEU A 228 -5.29 0.48 -13.89
C LEU A 228 -4.18 0.71 -14.92
N LEU A 229 -3.24 -0.23 -15.05
CA LEU A 229 -2.12 -0.10 -15.99
C LEU A 229 -2.61 -0.19 -17.43
N PHE A 230 -3.57 -1.06 -17.75
CA PHE A 230 -4.18 -1.11 -19.08
C PHE A 230 -4.93 0.18 -19.44
N ASN A 231 -5.63 0.78 -18.48
CA ASN A 231 -6.30 2.07 -18.65
C ASN A 231 -5.28 3.18 -18.96
N ILE A 232 -4.14 3.20 -18.25
CA ILE A 232 -3.06 4.15 -18.54
C ILE A 232 -2.45 3.91 -19.92
N LEU A 233 -2.13 2.67 -20.27
CA LEU A 233 -1.54 2.33 -21.57
C LEU A 233 -2.46 2.67 -22.75
N SER A 234 -3.78 2.52 -22.58
CA SER A 234 -4.79 2.86 -23.60
C SER A 234 -5.15 4.35 -23.65
N SER A 235 -4.74 5.15 -22.67
CA SER A 235 -5.11 6.57 -22.58
C SER A 235 -4.58 7.45 -23.72
N ARG A 236 -3.56 6.97 -24.45
CA ARG A 236 -3.02 7.63 -25.65
C ARG A 236 -2.57 6.59 -26.69
N LYS A 237 -2.35 7.04 -27.93
CA LYS A 237 -1.91 6.16 -29.03
C LYS A 237 -0.42 5.86 -28.99
N GLU A 238 0.38 6.78 -28.44
CA GLU A 238 1.83 6.65 -28.35
C GLU A 238 2.23 5.70 -27.22
N ALA A 239 3.18 4.80 -27.51
CA ALA A 239 3.74 3.92 -26.50
C ALA A 239 4.36 4.69 -25.33
N TRP A 240 4.43 4.06 -24.17
CA TRP A 240 4.92 4.63 -22.91
C TRP A 240 6.32 4.14 -22.57
N SER A 241 7.23 5.04 -22.22
CA SER A 241 8.43 4.67 -21.50
C SER A 241 8.12 4.42 -20.03
N ILE A 242 8.96 3.64 -19.36
CA ILE A 242 8.82 3.42 -17.91
C ILE A 242 8.89 4.72 -17.10
N LYS A 243 9.71 5.68 -17.55
CA LYS A 243 9.83 6.99 -16.91
C LYS A 243 8.51 7.77 -16.94
N GLU A 244 7.81 7.74 -18.08
CA GLU A 244 6.48 8.39 -18.18
C GLU A 244 5.44 7.66 -17.33
N LEU A 245 5.47 6.32 -17.29
CA LEU A 245 4.56 5.56 -16.44
C LEU A 245 4.75 5.92 -14.96
N LEU A 246 5.99 6.02 -14.48
CA LEU A 246 6.30 6.38 -13.10
C LEU A 246 5.96 7.84 -12.73
N GLN A 247 5.62 8.70 -13.70
CA GLN A 247 5.09 10.04 -13.43
C GLN A 247 3.60 10.04 -13.08
N HIS A 248 2.88 8.95 -13.37
CA HIS A 248 1.49 8.82 -12.94
C HIS A 248 1.43 8.67 -11.43
N SER A 249 0.57 9.45 -10.77
CA SER A 249 0.35 9.33 -9.34
C SER A 249 0.03 7.88 -8.96
N GLY A 250 -0.75 7.17 -9.80
CA GLY A 250 -1.08 5.75 -9.71
C GLY A 250 0.09 4.76 -9.60
N LEU A 251 1.25 5.11 -10.16
CA LEU A 251 2.35 4.18 -10.40
C LEU A 251 3.67 4.63 -9.78
N CYS A 252 3.79 5.88 -9.32
CA CYS A 252 5.05 6.46 -8.87
C CYS A 252 5.70 5.74 -7.67
N GLN A 253 4.91 5.01 -6.87
CA GLN A 253 5.41 4.22 -5.73
C GLN A 253 5.97 2.85 -6.13
N LEU A 254 5.79 2.43 -7.39
CA LEU A 254 6.12 1.09 -7.87
C LEU A 254 7.41 1.07 -8.70
N GLU A 255 8.38 1.92 -8.37
CA GLU A 255 9.66 2.00 -9.10
C GLU A 255 10.39 0.64 -9.12
N ALA A 256 10.32 -0.12 -8.03
CA ALA A 256 10.98 -1.42 -7.91
C ALA A 256 10.21 -2.56 -8.58
N GLU A 257 8.88 -2.48 -8.63
CA GLU A 257 7.99 -3.56 -9.06
C GLU A 257 7.55 -3.40 -10.53
N LEU A 258 7.27 -2.18 -10.97
CA LEU A 258 6.71 -1.90 -12.30
C LEU A 258 7.54 -2.48 -13.46
N PRO A 259 8.89 -2.43 -13.48
CA PRO A 259 9.67 -3.08 -14.54
C PRO A 259 9.40 -4.59 -14.63
N LEU A 260 9.16 -5.25 -13.50
CA LEU A 260 8.87 -6.67 -13.47
C LEU A 260 7.44 -6.97 -13.95
N VAL A 261 6.46 -6.16 -13.54
CA VAL A 261 5.08 -6.26 -14.01
C VAL A 261 5.02 -6.14 -15.53
N LEU A 262 5.65 -5.10 -16.10
CA LEU A 262 5.68 -4.89 -17.55
C LEU A 262 6.28 -6.09 -18.29
N ARG A 263 7.44 -6.60 -17.85
CA ARG A 263 8.05 -7.80 -18.45
C ARG A 263 7.15 -9.03 -18.34
N LYS A 264 6.45 -9.21 -17.22
CA LYS A 264 5.52 -10.33 -17.05
C LYS A 264 4.33 -10.20 -18.01
N LEU A 265 3.74 -9.02 -18.16
CA LEU A 265 2.65 -8.76 -19.10
C LEU A 265 3.09 -8.98 -20.56
N VAL A 266 4.30 -8.52 -20.93
CA VAL A 266 4.89 -8.77 -22.26
C VAL A 266 5.07 -10.27 -22.50
N SER A 267 5.63 -11.01 -21.53
CA SER A 267 5.83 -12.47 -21.64
C SER A 267 4.53 -13.26 -21.83
N ARG A 268 3.39 -12.65 -21.48
CA ARG A 268 2.05 -13.21 -21.62
C ARG A 268 1.27 -12.62 -22.80
N SER A 269 1.91 -11.79 -23.62
CA SER A 269 1.30 -11.10 -24.76
C SER A 269 0.09 -10.25 -24.40
N LEU A 270 0.03 -9.74 -23.16
CA LEU A 270 -1.03 -8.83 -22.70
C LEU A 270 -0.74 -7.38 -23.06
N ILE A 271 0.54 -7.05 -23.22
CA ILE A 271 1.02 -5.78 -23.75
C ILE A 271 2.17 -6.06 -24.72
N ARG A 272 2.51 -5.08 -25.55
CA ARG A 272 3.61 -5.13 -26.51
C ARG A 272 4.76 -4.23 -26.08
N GLU A 273 5.97 -4.75 -26.29
CA GLU A 273 7.21 -4.02 -26.17
C GLU A 273 7.67 -3.56 -27.56
N ILE A 274 8.01 -2.28 -27.71
CA ILE A 274 8.55 -1.71 -28.95
C ILE A 274 9.86 -0.97 -28.68
N THR A 275 10.76 -1.03 -29.65
CA THR A 275 12.02 -0.26 -29.65
C THR A 275 11.90 0.91 -30.61
N LEU A 276 12.11 2.14 -30.13
CA LEU A 276 12.27 3.28 -31.03
C LEU A 276 13.72 3.36 -31.50
N TRP A 277 13.90 3.48 -32.82
CA TRP A 277 15.18 3.81 -33.43
C TRP A 277 15.42 5.29 -33.14
N GLY A 278 16.41 5.61 -32.30
CA GLY A 278 16.70 6.99 -31.95
C GLY A 278 17.28 7.74 -33.14
N GLU A 279 16.59 8.77 -33.62
CA GLU A 279 17.30 9.90 -34.21
C GLU A 279 18.07 10.60 -33.08
N GLY A 280 19.40 10.45 -33.06
CA GLY A 280 20.28 11.50 -32.53
C GLY A 280 20.88 11.38 -31.12
N TYR A 281 21.00 10.19 -30.51
CA TYR A 281 21.92 10.03 -29.37
C TYR A 281 22.87 8.85 -29.61
N GLY A 282 24.16 9.16 -29.74
CA GLY A 282 25.25 8.22 -30.00
C GLY A 282 25.61 7.35 -28.79
N GLY A 283 24.65 6.63 -28.24
CA GLY A 283 24.85 5.51 -27.33
C GLY A 283 24.17 4.27 -27.90
N GLU A 284 24.83 3.12 -27.86
CA GLU A 284 24.42 1.83 -28.46
C GLU A 284 23.18 1.17 -27.78
N GLY A 285 22.21 1.96 -27.30
CA GLY A 285 21.02 1.48 -26.62
C GLY A 285 19.73 1.94 -27.29
N HIS A 286 18.81 1.00 -27.55
CA HIS A 286 17.45 1.32 -27.99
C HIS A 286 16.53 1.58 -26.80
N ALA A 287 15.73 2.64 -26.86
CA ALA A 287 14.74 2.93 -25.82
C ALA A 287 13.54 1.99 -25.95
N ILE A 288 13.26 1.23 -24.90
CA ILE A 288 12.10 0.35 -24.80
C ILE A 288 10.86 1.15 -24.39
N ARG A 289 9.74 0.89 -25.07
CA ARG A 289 8.42 1.47 -24.76
C ARG A 289 7.33 0.40 -24.80
N TYR A 290 6.23 0.67 -24.12
CA TYR A 290 5.12 -0.27 -23.90
C TYR A 290 3.81 0.28 -24.46
N THR A 291 3.02 -0.58 -25.09
CA THR A 291 1.67 -0.27 -25.59
C THR A 291 0.79 -1.50 -25.41
N LEU A 292 -0.53 -1.34 -25.41
CA LEU A 292 -1.44 -2.45 -25.71
C LEU A 292 -1.20 -2.94 -27.14
#